data_AF-A0A1G1A6A4-F1
#
_entry.id   AF-A0A1G1A6A4-F1
#
_cell.length_a   1.000
_cell.length_b   1.000
_cell.length_c   1.000
_cell.angle_alpha   90.00
_cell.angle_beta   90.00
_cell.angle_gamma   90.00
#
_symmetry.space_group_name_H-M   'P 1'
#
loop_
_entity.id
_entity.type
_entity.pdbx_description
1 polymer ?
#
loop_
_entity_poly.entity_id
_entity_poly.type
_entity_poly.pdbx_seq_one_letter_code
_entity_poly.pdbx_strand_id
1 'polypeptide(L)'
;MKRLMTSLLTVCLLLSCYASGEVFKDGETVCFLGDSITHGGRYYSVMYDYYLTRFPERTIYFVNAGVSGDSAGGAQGRLVDDVICKKPTSVSVMLGMNDVGRGNYVADPDSQKKSAQQNSLDGYKRNMDKLIGRIRTEANPRLILITPSPFDQTAVNDRNNNQPGCNDGLGRCAEAVREMAKKYNGEVVDFHGPMTAFNLEQQKKNPAFTIVGADRVHPGQEGHLMMAWLFLKAQAAPAMVSEVVIDATSGKATKTENAEVNSVEKKDGGWQFKVLEKALPFPVNPAAKSILTQLPIEQDLNREILSVVNLADGKYELLIDGTVAGSYSSGELAKGINLACNESTPQFKQAQAVAQLNEKRRSTETKLRDYAAVRWFLRRHVNPDDMAAVKIFAETKMNKTGYYEGKVADYMKSWEKRGEVIEQVKTLEQQLFALRKPVEHLYLLRRAQ
;
A
#
# COMPACT_ATOMS: atom_id res chain seq x y z
N MET A 1 -29.76 -35.07 -10.23
CA MET A 1 -28.73 -34.15 -10.75
C MET A 1 -29.24 -32.72 -10.65
N LYS A 2 -28.96 -32.01 -9.56
CA LYS A 2 -29.24 -30.57 -9.44
C LYS A 2 -27.94 -29.83 -9.74
N ARG A 3 -27.89 -29.13 -10.88
CA ARG A 3 -26.77 -28.26 -11.28
C ARG A 3 -26.74 -27.05 -10.34
N LEU A 4 -25.70 -26.91 -9.53
CA LEU A 4 -25.37 -25.64 -8.87
C LEU A 4 -24.83 -24.69 -9.94
N MET A 5 -25.60 -23.66 -10.30
CA MET A 5 -25.09 -22.49 -11.00
C MET A 5 -24.38 -21.60 -9.97
N THR A 6 -23.05 -21.63 -9.96
CA THR A 6 -22.22 -20.62 -9.31
C THR A 6 -22.41 -19.29 -10.06
N SER A 7 -23.29 -18.44 -9.54
CA SER A 7 -23.45 -17.07 -10.02
C SER A 7 -22.29 -16.24 -9.47
N LEU A 8 -21.33 -15.88 -10.32
CA LEU A 8 -20.36 -14.83 -10.03
C LEU A 8 -21.14 -13.52 -9.93
N LEU A 9 -21.40 -13.06 -8.70
CA LEU A 9 -22.05 -11.78 -8.47
C LEU A 9 -20.99 -10.67 -8.67
N THR A 10 -20.90 -10.14 -9.88
CA THR A 10 -20.10 -8.95 -10.17
C THR A 10 -20.74 -7.76 -9.45
N VAL A 11 -20.22 -7.42 -8.27
CA VAL A 11 -20.63 -6.22 -7.54
C VAL A 11 -20.11 -5.00 -8.31
N CYS A 12 -20.95 -4.42 -9.15
CA CYS A 12 -20.73 -3.07 -9.67
C CYS A 12 -20.90 -2.06 -8.53
N LEU A 13 -19.84 -1.85 -7.75
CA LEU A 13 -19.66 -0.63 -6.98
C LEU A 13 -19.52 0.53 -7.98
N LEU A 14 -20.65 1.13 -8.35
CA LEU A 14 -20.71 2.41 -9.07
C LEU A 14 -20.31 3.53 -8.10
N LEU A 15 -19.04 3.51 -7.66
CA LEU A 15 -18.36 4.72 -7.24
C LEU A 15 -17.81 5.33 -8.51
N SER A 16 -18.35 6.47 -8.93
CA SER A 16 -17.76 7.31 -9.96
C SER A 16 -16.39 7.79 -9.46
N CYS A 17 -15.38 6.94 -9.63
CA CYS A 17 -13.99 7.26 -9.39
C CYS A 17 -13.57 8.16 -10.54
N TYR A 18 -13.71 9.48 -10.39
CA TYR A 18 -12.89 10.35 -11.22
C TYR A 18 -11.45 10.05 -10.84
N ALA A 19 -10.69 9.42 -11.75
CA ALA A 19 -9.25 9.34 -11.61
C ALA A 19 -8.76 10.77 -11.39
N SER A 20 -8.20 11.05 -10.22
CA SER A 20 -7.83 12.41 -9.82
C SER A 20 -6.32 12.63 -9.82
N GLY A 21 -5.52 11.56 -9.94
CA GLY A 21 -4.07 11.64 -9.90
C GLY A 21 -3.36 10.89 -11.02
N GLU A 22 -2.12 11.30 -11.29
CA GLU A 22 -1.17 10.59 -12.15
C GLU A 22 -0.31 9.61 -11.33
N VAL A 23 0.23 8.56 -11.95
CA VAL A 23 1.31 7.76 -11.35
C VAL A 23 2.57 8.60 -11.10
N PHE A 24 3.35 8.25 -10.09
CA PHE A 24 4.60 8.96 -9.79
C PHE A 24 5.65 8.81 -10.91
N LYS A 25 6.38 9.89 -11.17
CA LYS A 25 7.38 10.01 -12.24
C LYS A 25 8.79 9.67 -11.73
N ASP A 26 9.71 9.44 -12.67
CA ASP A 26 11.12 9.26 -12.34
C ASP A 26 11.67 10.47 -11.54
N GLY A 27 12.50 10.19 -10.54
CA GLY A 27 13.09 11.19 -9.65
C GLY A 27 12.17 11.70 -8.53
N GLU A 28 10.92 11.24 -8.43
CA GLU A 28 10.01 11.70 -7.39
C GLU A 28 10.40 11.23 -5.98
N THR A 29 10.23 12.12 -5.01
CA THR A 29 10.29 11.81 -3.57
C THR A 29 8.89 12.01 -2.97
N VAL A 30 8.28 10.92 -2.52
CA VAL A 30 6.92 10.86 -2.01
C VAL A 30 6.94 10.67 -0.49
N CYS A 31 6.55 11.71 0.25
CA CYS A 31 6.42 11.62 1.70
C CYS A 31 5.00 11.20 2.11
N PHE A 32 4.89 10.15 2.92
CA PHE A 32 3.62 9.69 3.50
C PHE A 32 3.50 10.19 4.94
N LEU A 33 2.86 11.35 5.10
CA LEU A 33 2.61 11.97 6.39
C LEU A 33 1.34 11.39 7.02
N GLY A 34 1.46 10.80 8.21
CA GLY A 34 0.31 10.27 8.91
C GLY A 34 0.55 9.85 10.36
N ASP A 35 -0.35 9.03 10.87
CA ASP A 35 -0.34 8.53 12.25
C ASP A 35 0.21 7.10 12.37
N SER A 36 -0.27 6.29 13.32
CA SER A 36 0.15 4.89 13.53
C SER A 36 -0.11 3.99 12.32
N ILE A 37 -1.18 4.24 11.56
CA ILE A 37 -1.54 3.46 10.36
C ILE A 37 -0.51 3.69 9.25
N THR A 38 0.18 4.82 9.26
CA THR A 38 1.32 5.11 8.37
C THR A 38 2.64 4.69 9.00
N HIS A 39 2.85 4.94 10.29
CA HIS A 39 4.10 4.66 10.99
C HIS A 39 4.50 3.19 10.88
N GLY A 40 3.64 2.28 11.38
CA GLY A 40 3.89 0.84 11.42
C GLY A 40 3.17 0.06 10.32
N GLY A 41 2.31 0.73 9.54
CA GLY A 41 1.52 0.10 8.49
C GLY A 41 2.30 -0.13 7.19
N ARG A 42 1.61 -0.75 6.23
CA ARG A 42 2.23 -1.28 5.01
C ARG A 42 1.66 -0.75 3.70
N TYR A 43 0.55 0.00 3.71
CA TYR A 43 -0.10 0.42 2.45
C TYR A 43 0.87 1.14 1.49
N TYR A 44 1.69 2.07 1.99
CA TYR A 44 2.69 2.77 1.17
C TYR A 44 3.81 1.82 0.71
N SER A 45 4.18 0.81 1.50
CA SER A 45 5.19 -0.18 1.11
C SER A 45 4.66 -1.13 0.04
N VAL A 46 3.40 -1.54 0.15
CA VAL A 46 2.71 -2.36 -0.86
C VAL A 46 2.54 -1.58 -2.16
N MET A 47 2.22 -0.28 -2.08
CA MET A 47 2.30 0.61 -3.24
C MET A 47 3.72 0.67 -3.80
N TYR A 48 4.74 0.74 -2.94
CA TYR A 48 6.12 0.78 -3.41
C TYR A 48 6.53 -0.51 -4.12
N ASP A 49 6.06 -1.68 -3.65
CA ASP A 49 6.25 -2.95 -4.36
C ASP A 49 5.70 -2.87 -5.79
N TYR A 50 4.49 -2.31 -5.97
CA TYR A 50 3.93 -2.06 -7.30
C TYR A 50 4.81 -1.12 -8.14
N TYR A 51 5.28 -0.01 -7.59
CA TYR A 51 6.12 0.93 -8.34
C TYR A 51 7.49 0.32 -8.70
N LEU A 52 8.09 -0.43 -7.78
CA LEU A 52 9.37 -1.12 -8.00
C LEU A 52 9.25 -2.16 -9.11
N THR A 53 8.15 -2.92 -9.16
CA THR A 53 7.98 -3.97 -10.17
C THR A 53 7.40 -3.46 -11.48
N ARG A 54 6.48 -2.49 -11.44
CA ARG A 54 5.80 -1.98 -12.64
C ARG A 54 6.60 -0.94 -13.42
N PHE A 55 7.43 -0.16 -12.74
CA PHE A 55 8.23 0.89 -13.34
C PHE A 55 9.72 0.74 -12.94
N PRO A 56 10.37 -0.37 -13.31
CA PRO A 56 11.75 -0.65 -12.90
C PRO A 56 12.76 0.38 -13.44
N GLU A 57 12.39 1.14 -14.47
CA GLU A 57 13.14 2.26 -15.03
C GLU A 57 13.09 3.54 -14.19
N ARG A 58 12.08 3.71 -13.32
CA ARG A 58 11.90 4.93 -12.52
C ARG A 58 12.54 4.81 -11.16
N THR A 59 13.34 5.78 -10.78
CA THR A 59 13.90 5.93 -9.44
C THR A 59 12.97 6.83 -8.63
N ILE A 60 12.11 6.20 -7.82
CA ILE A 60 11.14 6.89 -6.96
C ILE A 60 11.47 6.56 -5.51
N TYR A 61 11.41 7.55 -4.63
CA TYR A 61 11.74 7.41 -3.22
C TYR A 61 10.49 7.56 -2.36
N PHE A 62 10.11 6.49 -1.65
CA PHE A 62 9.01 6.54 -0.70
C PHE A 62 9.57 6.79 0.71
N VAL A 63 9.08 7.85 1.36
CA VAL A 63 9.53 8.26 2.68
C VAL A 63 8.39 8.11 3.67
N ASN A 64 8.61 7.33 4.73
CA ASN A 64 7.66 7.24 5.83
C ASN A 64 7.75 8.50 6.71
N ALA A 65 6.64 9.21 6.87
CA ALA A 65 6.49 10.32 7.80
C ALA A 65 5.31 10.08 8.77
N GLY A 66 5.04 8.82 9.09
CA GLY A 66 4.07 8.39 10.08
C GLY A 66 4.62 8.43 11.51
N VAL A 67 3.80 8.87 12.47
CA VAL A 67 4.12 8.82 13.91
C VAL A 67 2.92 8.28 14.69
N SER A 68 3.14 7.27 15.52
CA SER A 68 2.03 6.60 16.22
C SER A 68 1.29 7.53 17.19
N GLY A 69 -0.04 7.48 17.18
CA GLY A 69 -0.87 8.33 18.05
C GLY A 69 -0.86 9.81 17.70
N ASP A 70 -0.26 10.19 16.57
CA ASP A 70 -0.21 11.59 16.15
C ASP A 70 -1.54 12.09 15.59
N SER A 71 -1.69 13.41 15.55
CA SER A 71 -2.86 14.14 15.06
C SER A 71 -2.41 15.21 14.06
N ALA A 72 -3.33 15.86 13.36
CA ALA A 72 -3.03 17.02 12.52
C ALA A 72 -2.37 18.17 13.29
N GLY A 73 -2.72 18.34 14.57
CA GLY A 73 -2.07 19.30 15.45
C GLY A 73 -0.64 18.91 15.77
N GLY A 74 -0.39 17.63 16.08
CA GLY A 74 0.95 17.15 16.40
C GLY A 74 1.89 17.08 15.19
N ALA A 75 1.37 16.70 14.01
CA ALA A 75 2.11 16.65 12.75
C ALA A 75 2.74 18.00 12.36
N GLN A 76 2.10 19.12 12.72
CA GLN A 76 2.67 20.45 12.49
C GLN A 76 4.02 20.65 13.21
N GLY A 77 4.18 20.12 14.42
CA GLY A 77 5.40 20.29 15.22
C GLY A 77 6.62 19.57 14.67
N ARG A 78 6.40 18.60 13.77
CA ARG A 78 7.45 17.78 13.15
C ARG A 78 7.54 17.93 11.64
N LEU A 79 6.70 18.79 11.05
CA LEU A 79 6.58 18.92 9.59
C LEU A 79 7.92 19.18 8.90
N VAL A 80 8.73 20.08 9.46
CA VAL A 80 10.04 20.44 8.88
C VAL A 80 10.98 19.23 8.86
N ASP A 81 11.10 18.55 10.00
CA ASP A 81 12.07 17.48 10.22
C ASP A 81 11.64 16.16 9.52
N ASP A 82 10.34 15.89 9.42
CA ASP A 82 9.84 14.65 8.81
C ASP A 82 9.49 14.78 7.32
N VAL A 83 9.16 15.98 6.83
CA VAL A 83 8.68 16.19 5.46
C VAL A 83 9.49 17.24 4.72
N ILE A 84 9.53 18.49 5.16
CA ILE A 84 10.12 19.60 4.36
C ILE A 84 11.60 19.36 4.06
N CYS A 85 12.38 18.88 5.03
CA CYS A 85 13.81 18.61 4.84
C CYS A 85 14.09 17.49 3.81
N LYS A 86 13.07 16.67 3.50
CA LYS A 86 13.16 15.60 2.49
C LYS A 86 13.00 16.13 1.06
N LYS A 87 12.67 17.42 0.90
CA LYS A 87 12.43 18.07 -0.39
C LYS A 87 11.45 17.27 -1.27
N PRO A 88 10.25 16.96 -0.75
CA PRO A 88 9.32 16.09 -1.44
C PRO A 88 8.82 16.74 -2.74
N THR A 89 8.69 15.94 -3.79
CA THR A 89 7.92 16.31 -4.99
C THR A 89 6.44 16.07 -4.79
N SER A 90 6.09 15.09 -3.94
CA SER A 90 4.73 14.69 -3.61
C SER A 90 4.59 14.48 -2.10
N VAL A 91 3.49 14.96 -1.51
CA VAL A 91 3.16 14.68 -0.10
C VAL A 91 1.75 14.10 -0.02
N SER A 92 1.69 12.87 0.49
CA SER A 92 0.47 12.20 0.88
C SER A 92 0.16 12.48 2.35
N VAL A 93 -1.06 12.91 2.68
CA VAL A 93 -1.47 13.18 4.07
C VAL A 93 -2.66 12.31 4.47
N MET A 94 -2.50 11.49 5.50
CA MET A 94 -3.57 10.67 6.09
C MET A 94 -3.59 10.81 7.61
N LEU A 95 -4.55 11.58 8.11
CA LEU A 95 -4.75 11.87 9.54
C LEU A 95 -6.25 11.96 9.83
N GLY A 96 -6.64 11.79 11.09
CA GLY A 96 -8.04 11.85 11.53
C GLY A 96 -8.40 10.80 12.57
N MET A 97 -7.74 9.64 12.57
CA MET A 97 -8.05 8.52 13.46
C MET A 97 -7.87 8.87 14.94
N ASN A 98 -6.86 9.68 15.26
CA ASN A 98 -6.66 10.18 16.63
C ASN A 98 -7.37 11.52 16.84
N ASP A 99 -7.41 12.38 15.82
CA ASP A 99 -8.04 13.71 15.87
C ASP A 99 -9.53 13.66 16.20
N VAL A 100 -10.23 12.62 15.75
CA VAL A 100 -11.68 12.48 15.97
C VAL A 100 -12.02 12.39 17.47
N GLY A 101 -11.06 12.09 18.34
CA GLY A 101 -11.30 12.01 19.79
C GLY A 101 -12.15 10.80 20.15
N ARG A 102 -11.76 9.64 19.63
CA ARG A 102 -12.43 8.34 19.74
C ARG A 102 -13.11 8.03 21.08
N GLY A 103 -12.46 8.34 22.20
CA GLY A 103 -13.00 8.12 23.55
C GLY A 103 -14.23 8.96 23.93
N ASN A 104 -14.66 9.88 23.06
CA ASN A 104 -15.89 10.65 23.21
C ASN A 104 -17.10 10.03 22.52
N TYR A 105 -16.91 8.93 21.77
CA TYR A 105 -18.00 8.21 21.10
C TYR A 105 -18.45 7.01 21.94
N VAL A 106 -19.75 6.99 22.25
CA VAL A 106 -20.45 5.97 23.05
C VAL A 106 -21.86 5.81 22.49
N ALA A 107 -22.58 4.74 22.86
CA ALA A 107 -23.92 4.46 22.36
C ALA A 107 -24.91 5.63 22.60
N ASP A 108 -24.92 6.17 23.81
CA ASP A 108 -25.82 7.27 24.21
C ASP A 108 -25.00 8.45 24.77
N PRO A 109 -24.45 9.33 23.91
CA PRO A 109 -23.60 10.42 24.36
C PRO A 109 -24.43 11.56 24.96
N ASP A 110 -24.03 12.00 26.16
CA ASP A 110 -24.55 13.21 26.80
C ASP A 110 -24.12 14.50 26.07
N SER A 111 -24.56 15.65 26.57
CA SER A 111 -24.21 16.96 26.00
C SER A 111 -22.71 17.26 26.04
N GLN A 112 -22.00 16.81 27.08
CA GLN A 112 -20.57 17.01 27.24
C GLN A 112 -19.79 16.20 26.19
N LYS A 113 -20.14 14.93 25.99
CA LYS A 113 -19.55 14.04 24.98
C LYS A 113 -19.82 14.56 23.58
N LYS A 114 -21.05 14.98 23.27
CA LYS A 114 -21.39 15.62 21.98
C LYS A 114 -20.58 16.90 21.74
N SER A 115 -20.44 17.75 22.75
CA SER A 115 -19.60 18.95 22.66
C SER A 115 -18.13 18.59 22.43
N ALA A 116 -17.61 17.59 23.13
CA ALA A 116 -16.24 17.12 22.95
C ALA A 116 -16.00 16.53 21.54
N GLN A 117 -16.94 15.76 20.99
CA GLN A 117 -16.89 15.28 19.60
C GLN A 117 -16.82 16.45 18.61
N GLN A 118 -17.67 17.47 18.78
CA GLN A 118 -17.66 18.64 17.92
C GLN A 118 -16.35 19.42 18.02
N ASN A 119 -15.84 19.64 19.24
CA ASN A 119 -14.57 20.31 19.48
C ASN A 119 -13.39 19.58 18.82
N SER A 120 -13.39 18.25 18.86
CA SER A 120 -12.41 17.41 18.16
C SER A 120 -12.47 17.60 16.64
N LEU A 121 -13.66 17.59 16.04
CA LEU A 121 -13.86 17.80 14.60
C LEU A 121 -13.43 19.21 14.17
N ASP A 122 -13.78 20.24 14.96
CA ASP A 122 -13.36 21.61 14.66
C ASP A 122 -11.84 21.77 14.81
N GLY A 123 -11.25 21.12 15.81
CA GLY A 123 -9.80 21.03 16.01
C GLY A 123 -9.11 20.36 14.82
N TYR A 124 -9.63 19.23 14.35
CA TYR A 124 -9.15 18.54 13.16
C TYR A 124 -9.16 19.47 11.94
N LYS A 125 -10.29 20.10 11.64
CA LYS A 125 -10.44 21.02 10.50
C LYS A 125 -9.42 22.15 10.55
N ARG A 126 -9.31 22.85 11.69
CA ARG A 126 -8.35 23.95 11.85
C ARG A 126 -6.91 23.49 11.70
N ASN A 127 -6.55 22.35 12.30
CA ASN A 127 -5.18 21.87 12.28
C ASN A 127 -4.77 21.29 10.93
N MET A 128 -5.65 20.55 10.26
CA MET A 128 -5.41 20.06 8.90
C MET A 128 -5.28 21.21 7.91
N ASP A 129 -6.15 22.22 8.00
CA ASP A 129 -6.07 23.41 7.13
C ASP A 129 -4.71 24.09 7.26
N LYS A 130 -4.27 24.33 8.50
CA LYS A 130 -2.96 24.92 8.79
C LYS A 130 -1.81 24.03 8.34
N LEU A 131 -1.88 22.72 8.57
CA LEU A 131 -0.87 21.76 8.15
C LEU A 131 -0.69 21.75 6.63
N ILE A 132 -1.78 21.67 5.87
CA ILE A 132 -1.77 21.67 4.41
C ILE A 132 -1.28 23.02 3.88
N GLY A 133 -1.75 24.13 4.45
CA GLY A 133 -1.26 25.46 4.12
C GLY A 133 0.26 25.56 4.26
N ARG A 134 0.82 25.05 5.36
CA ARG A 134 2.27 24.99 5.57
C ARG A 134 2.99 24.11 4.56
N ILE A 135 2.46 22.94 4.23
CA ILE A 135 3.03 22.06 3.18
C ILE A 135 3.10 22.82 1.85
N ARG A 136 2.04 23.55 1.48
CA ARG A 136 1.99 24.37 0.26
C ARG A 136 2.99 25.51 0.28
N THR A 137 3.15 26.22 1.39
CA THR A 137 4.04 27.39 1.46
C THR A 137 5.51 27.03 1.64
N GLU A 138 5.83 25.98 2.39
CA GLU A 138 7.20 25.62 2.78
C GLU A 138 7.87 24.65 1.80
N ALA A 139 7.11 23.83 1.07
CA ALA A 139 7.65 22.88 0.09
C ALA A 139 6.94 22.90 -1.28
N ASN A 140 5.68 23.33 -1.34
CA ASN A 140 4.83 23.35 -2.54
C ASN A 140 4.86 22.06 -3.39
N PRO A 141 4.70 20.86 -2.79
CA PRO A 141 4.70 19.60 -3.52
C PRO A 141 3.36 19.36 -4.23
N ARG A 142 3.28 18.36 -5.10
CA ARG A 142 1.99 17.72 -5.44
C ARG A 142 1.34 17.20 -4.16
N LEU A 143 0.07 17.55 -3.95
CA LEU A 143 -0.64 17.25 -2.70
C LEU A 143 -1.66 16.14 -2.94
N ILE A 144 -1.56 15.07 -2.16
CA ILE A 144 -2.48 13.94 -2.20
C ILE A 144 -3.09 13.80 -0.80
N LEU A 145 -4.37 14.10 -0.66
CA LEU A 145 -5.06 13.99 0.62
C LEU A 145 -5.84 12.69 0.67
N ILE A 146 -5.55 11.88 1.68
CA ILE A 146 -6.21 10.60 1.89
C ILE A 146 -7.21 10.76 3.03
N THR A 147 -8.46 10.37 2.81
CA THR A 147 -9.45 10.29 3.89
C THR A 147 -8.97 9.28 4.94
N PRO A 148 -9.26 9.46 6.24
CA PRO A 148 -8.88 8.46 7.25
C PRO A 148 -9.48 7.08 6.92
N SER A 149 -8.74 5.99 7.15
CA SER A 149 -9.33 4.64 7.12
C SER A 149 -10.42 4.51 8.18
N PRO A 150 -11.40 3.61 8.02
CA PRO A 150 -12.53 3.56 8.94
C PRO A 150 -12.14 3.01 10.32
N PHE A 151 -12.93 3.40 11.32
CA PHE A 151 -13.04 2.67 12.57
C PHE A 151 -14.16 1.64 12.41
N ASP A 152 -13.88 0.36 12.60
CA ASP A 152 -14.90 -0.67 12.41
C ASP A 152 -15.81 -0.78 13.64
N GLN A 153 -16.88 0.01 13.65
CA GLN A 153 -17.88 0.02 14.72
C GLN A 153 -18.92 -1.12 14.62
N THR A 154 -18.86 -1.95 13.57
CA THR A 154 -19.90 -2.95 13.25
C THR A 154 -19.44 -4.40 13.40
N ALA A 155 -18.13 -4.68 13.32
CA ALA A 155 -17.60 -6.01 13.59
C ALA A 155 -17.96 -6.48 15.01
N VAL A 156 -18.34 -7.74 15.15
CA VAL A 156 -18.59 -8.37 16.45
C VAL A 156 -17.28 -8.97 16.96
N ASN A 157 -16.81 -8.52 18.13
CA ASN A 157 -15.66 -9.11 18.82
C ASN A 157 -15.80 -8.97 20.35
N ASP A 158 -14.97 -9.70 21.09
CA ASP A 158 -15.03 -9.86 22.55
C ASP A 158 -14.12 -8.89 23.33
N ARG A 159 -13.54 -7.88 22.65
CA ARG A 159 -12.51 -7.00 23.22
C ARG A 159 -13.04 -5.78 23.98
N ASN A 160 -14.36 -5.61 24.06
CA ASN A 160 -15.04 -4.46 24.67
C ASN A 160 -14.42 -3.11 24.27
N ASN A 161 -14.10 -2.96 22.98
CA ASN A 161 -13.36 -1.82 22.44
C ASN A 161 -14.17 -1.02 21.40
N ASN A 162 -15.47 -1.26 21.31
CA ASN A 162 -16.34 -0.53 20.38
C ASN A 162 -16.62 0.89 20.90
N GLN A 163 -16.68 1.83 19.96
CA GLN A 163 -16.97 3.24 20.21
C GLN A 163 -18.05 3.67 19.20
N PRO A 164 -19.34 3.34 19.48
CA PRO A 164 -20.42 3.62 18.53
C PRO A 164 -20.49 5.10 18.15
N GLY A 165 -20.60 5.39 16.86
CA GLY A 165 -20.58 6.75 16.31
C GLY A 165 -19.20 7.25 15.88
N CYS A 166 -18.13 6.55 16.26
CA CYS A 166 -16.75 6.94 15.94
C CYS A 166 -16.50 6.99 14.43
N ASN A 167 -16.99 5.99 13.68
CA ASN A 167 -16.80 5.96 12.24
C ASN A 167 -17.57 7.06 11.52
N ASP A 168 -18.70 7.51 12.08
CA ASP A 168 -19.48 8.65 11.58
C ASP A 168 -18.71 9.96 11.76
N GLY A 169 -18.01 10.11 12.89
CA GLY A 169 -17.03 11.17 13.10
C GLY A 169 -15.90 11.16 12.05
N LEU A 170 -15.34 9.99 11.76
CA LEU A 170 -14.32 9.84 10.71
C LEU A 170 -14.87 10.13 9.32
N GLY A 171 -16.15 9.84 9.05
CA GLY A 171 -16.83 10.27 7.83
C GLY A 171 -16.85 11.80 7.70
N ARG A 172 -17.09 12.54 8.79
CA ARG A 172 -17.00 14.01 8.79
C ARG A 172 -15.56 14.52 8.60
N CYS A 173 -14.56 13.79 9.10
CA CYS A 173 -13.15 14.07 8.78
C CYS A 173 -12.86 13.85 7.29
N ALA A 174 -13.41 12.78 6.70
CA ALA A 174 -13.29 12.50 5.27
C ALA A 174 -13.91 13.62 4.41
N GLU A 175 -15.07 14.16 4.79
CA GLU A 175 -15.64 15.33 4.10
C GLU A 175 -14.73 16.56 4.19
N ALA A 176 -14.16 16.84 5.36
CA ALA A 176 -13.20 17.93 5.51
C ALA A 176 -11.96 17.75 4.62
N VAL A 177 -11.46 16.52 4.46
CA VAL A 177 -10.37 16.19 3.52
C VAL A 177 -10.76 16.54 2.08
N ARG A 178 -11.98 16.18 1.65
CA ARG A 178 -12.46 16.51 0.29
C ARG A 178 -12.61 18.02 0.09
N GLU A 179 -13.09 18.75 1.08
CA GLU A 179 -13.17 20.22 1.06
C GLU A 179 -11.76 20.85 0.94
N MET A 180 -10.80 20.36 1.72
CA MET A 180 -9.42 20.86 1.70
C MET A 180 -8.70 20.55 0.40
N ALA A 181 -8.92 19.37 -0.19
CA ALA A 181 -8.36 19.04 -1.48
C ALA A 181 -8.82 20.03 -2.55
N LYS A 182 -10.11 20.37 -2.58
CA LYS A 182 -10.64 21.44 -3.46
C LYS A 182 -9.99 22.79 -3.14
N LYS A 183 -9.96 23.20 -1.86
CA LYS A 183 -9.38 24.47 -1.41
C LYS A 183 -7.92 24.65 -1.84
N TYR A 184 -7.12 23.59 -1.72
CA TYR A 184 -5.67 23.63 -1.97
C TYR A 184 -5.28 23.06 -3.33
N ASN A 185 -6.21 22.78 -4.24
CA ASN A 185 -5.95 22.11 -5.52
C ASN A 185 -5.11 20.82 -5.37
N GLY A 186 -5.50 19.99 -4.40
CA GLY A 186 -4.91 18.67 -4.14
C GLY A 186 -5.80 17.55 -4.68
N GLU A 187 -5.22 16.37 -4.77
CA GLU A 187 -5.91 15.14 -5.15
C GLU A 187 -6.57 14.50 -3.92
N VAL A 188 -7.56 13.64 -4.15
CA VAL A 188 -8.22 12.88 -3.09
C VAL A 188 -8.11 11.39 -3.36
N VAL A 189 -7.71 10.65 -2.34
CA VAL A 189 -7.85 9.19 -2.27
C VAL A 189 -8.80 8.84 -1.13
N ASP A 190 -9.90 8.15 -1.44
CA ASP A 190 -10.89 7.74 -0.45
C ASP A 190 -10.61 6.32 0.04
N PHE A 191 -10.19 6.21 1.30
CA PHE A 191 -10.11 4.96 2.05
C PHE A 191 -11.35 4.74 2.93
N HIS A 192 -11.96 5.81 3.45
CA HIS A 192 -13.05 5.71 4.43
C HIS A 192 -14.26 4.98 3.86
N GLY A 193 -14.78 5.47 2.73
CA GLY A 193 -16.01 4.97 2.12
C GLY A 193 -15.88 3.53 1.64
N PRO A 194 -14.95 3.23 0.72
CA PRO A 194 -14.79 1.89 0.16
C PRO A 194 -14.47 0.81 1.19
N MET A 195 -13.60 1.10 2.17
CA MET A 195 -13.27 0.13 3.22
C MET A 195 -14.44 -0.11 4.19
N THR A 196 -15.21 0.92 4.51
CA THR A 196 -16.45 0.77 5.32
C THR A 196 -17.44 -0.13 4.57
N ALA A 197 -17.70 0.16 3.29
CA ALA A 197 -18.63 -0.61 2.48
C ALA A 197 -18.20 -2.09 2.36
N PHE A 198 -16.90 -2.33 2.18
CA PHE A 198 -16.35 -3.68 2.11
C PHE A 198 -16.53 -4.45 3.41
N ASN A 199 -16.20 -3.86 4.56
CA ASN A 199 -16.44 -4.49 5.86
C ASN A 199 -17.91 -4.84 6.05
N LEU A 200 -18.82 -3.90 5.81
CA LEU A 200 -20.27 -4.13 5.95
C LEU A 200 -20.76 -5.28 5.08
N GLU A 201 -20.26 -5.40 3.84
CA GLU A 201 -20.64 -6.49 2.94
C GLU A 201 -20.14 -7.85 3.43
N GLN A 202 -18.87 -7.94 3.85
CA GLN A 202 -18.31 -9.20 4.37
C GLN A 202 -18.97 -9.60 5.70
N GLN A 203 -19.34 -8.63 6.53
CA GLN A 203 -20.00 -8.85 7.82
C GLN A 203 -21.40 -9.48 7.69
N LYS A 204 -22.07 -9.37 6.53
CA LYS A 204 -23.31 -10.11 6.25
C LYS A 204 -23.10 -11.63 6.26
N LYS A 205 -21.89 -12.10 5.94
CA LYS A 205 -21.51 -13.52 5.90
C LYS A 205 -20.83 -13.96 7.19
N ASN A 206 -19.95 -13.10 7.72
CA ASN A 206 -19.23 -13.33 8.96
C ASN A 206 -19.24 -12.06 9.82
N PRO A 207 -20.11 -11.96 10.84
CA PRO A 207 -20.22 -10.76 11.68
C PRO A 207 -18.92 -10.33 12.37
N ALA A 208 -17.95 -11.24 12.55
CA ALA A 208 -16.65 -10.93 13.15
C ALA A 208 -15.61 -10.43 12.14
N PHE A 209 -15.92 -10.44 10.84
CA PHE A 209 -15.00 -10.02 9.79
C PHE A 209 -14.62 -8.55 9.93
N THR A 210 -13.34 -8.25 9.75
CA THR A 210 -12.84 -6.87 9.63
C THR A 210 -11.49 -6.83 8.92
N ILE A 211 -11.33 -5.89 7.97
CA ILE A 211 -10.01 -5.61 7.36
C ILE A 211 -9.16 -4.64 8.18
N VAL A 212 -9.74 -3.94 9.17
CA VAL A 212 -9.06 -2.93 10.00
C VAL A 212 -8.61 -3.47 11.36
N GLY A 213 -8.51 -4.81 11.48
CA GLY A 213 -7.99 -5.48 12.66
C GLY A 213 -8.97 -5.55 13.83
N ALA A 214 -8.69 -6.47 14.77
CA ALA A 214 -9.56 -6.70 15.93
C ALA A 214 -9.59 -5.53 16.93
N ASP A 215 -8.67 -4.58 16.83
CA ASP A 215 -8.71 -3.33 17.58
C ASP A 215 -9.60 -2.25 16.94
N ARG A 216 -10.22 -2.57 15.79
CA ARG A 216 -11.12 -1.72 15.00
C ARG A 216 -10.42 -0.53 14.34
N VAL A 217 -9.09 -0.45 14.38
CA VAL A 217 -8.32 0.73 13.98
C VAL A 217 -7.22 0.39 12.97
N HIS A 218 -6.42 -0.63 13.23
CA HIS A 218 -5.19 -0.90 12.50
C HIS A 218 -5.35 -2.03 11.47
N PRO A 219 -5.30 -1.72 10.15
CA PRO A 219 -5.43 -2.72 9.11
C PRO A 219 -4.41 -3.86 9.17
N GLY A 220 -4.90 -5.06 8.88
CA GLY A 220 -4.06 -6.22 8.59
C GLY A 220 -3.43 -6.15 7.20
N GLN A 221 -2.82 -7.26 6.77
CA GLN A 221 -2.20 -7.35 5.44
C GLN A 221 -3.21 -7.15 4.31
N GLU A 222 -4.39 -7.76 4.43
CA GLU A 222 -5.50 -7.59 3.48
C GLU A 222 -5.97 -6.14 3.40
N GLY A 223 -6.15 -5.48 4.55
CA GLY A 223 -6.58 -4.08 4.60
C GLY A 223 -5.53 -3.12 4.01
N HIS A 224 -4.24 -3.34 4.27
CA HIS A 224 -3.19 -2.55 3.65
C HIS A 224 -3.06 -2.80 2.14
N LEU A 225 -3.33 -4.02 1.65
CA LEU A 225 -3.41 -4.29 0.22
C LEU A 225 -4.61 -3.57 -0.42
N MET A 226 -5.77 -3.56 0.22
CA MET A 226 -6.93 -2.79 -0.25
C MET A 226 -6.62 -1.29 -0.30
N MET A 227 -5.99 -0.72 0.73
CA MET A 227 -5.57 0.68 0.75
C MET A 227 -4.60 1.00 -0.40
N ALA A 228 -3.60 0.15 -0.64
CA ALA A 228 -2.68 0.31 -1.75
C ALA A 228 -3.40 0.25 -3.11
N TRP A 229 -4.31 -0.70 -3.28
CA TRP A 229 -5.13 -0.81 -4.49
C TRP A 229 -6.01 0.42 -4.72
N LEU A 230 -6.68 0.94 -3.69
CA LEU A 230 -7.51 2.15 -3.79
C LEU A 230 -6.66 3.37 -4.20
N PHE A 231 -5.46 3.50 -3.64
CA PHE A 231 -4.54 4.58 -4.01
C PHE A 231 -4.09 4.46 -5.47
N LEU A 232 -3.61 3.27 -5.87
CA LEU A 232 -3.16 3.01 -7.24
C LEU A 232 -4.29 3.17 -8.26
N LYS A 233 -5.51 2.77 -7.90
CA LYS A 233 -6.72 2.98 -8.72
C LYS A 233 -7.04 4.46 -8.88
N ALA A 234 -6.91 5.27 -7.82
CA ALA A 234 -7.08 6.72 -7.89
C ALA A 234 -6.04 7.40 -8.80
N GLN A 235 -4.84 6.80 -8.93
CA GLN A 235 -3.79 7.21 -9.86
C GLN A 235 -3.98 6.69 -11.30
N ALA A 236 -5.04 5.92 -11.56
CA ALA A 236 -5.22 5.17 -12.80
C ALA A 236 -3.97 4.33 -13.16
N ALA A 237 -3.35 3.71 -12.15
CA ALA A 237 -2.14 2.91 -12.34
C ALA A 237 -2.39 1.75 -13.32
N PRO A 238 -1.48 1.50 -14.27
CA PRO A 238 -1.70 0.54 -15.34
C PRO A 238 -1.80 -0.91 -14.84
N ALA A 239 -2.80 -1.64 -15.34
CA ALA A 239 -2.95 -3.06 -15.05
C ALA A 239 -1.89 -3.93 -15.74
N MET A 240 -1.43 -3.50 -16.93
CA MET A 240 -0.60 -4.32 -17.83
C MET A 240 0.83 -4.45 -17.34
N VAL A 241 1.27 -5.67 -17.05
CA VAL A 241 2.68 -6.06 -16.86
C VAL A 241 3.29 -6.17 -18.24
N SER A 242 2.76 -7.09 -19.05
CA SER A 242 3.12 -7.34 -20.44
C SER A 242 1.98 -8.06 -21.17
N GLU A 243 1.98 -7.98 -22.49
CA GLU A 243 1.15 -8.82 -23.35
C GLU A 243 1.97 -9.34 -24.53
N VAL A 244 2.05 -10.66 -24.66
CA VAL A 244 2.76 -11.35 -25.73
C VAL A 244 1.79 -12.26 -26.47
N VAL A 245 1.71 -12.09 -27.80
CA VAL A 245 0.92 -12.97 -28.68
C VAL A 245 1.85 -13.62 -29.69
N ILE A 246 1.93 -14.95 -29.66
CA ILE A 246 2.64 -15.78 -30.64
C ILE A 246 1.61 -16.39 -31.60
N ASP A 247 1.83 -16.25 -32.90
CA ASP A 247 1.01 -16.91 -33.92
C ASP A 247 1.74 -18.15 -34.45
N ALA A 248 1.18 -19.33 -34.16
CA ALA A 248 1.75 -20.61 -34.56
C ALA A 248 1.69 -20.88 -36.08
N THR A 249 0.91 -20.12 -36.85
CA THR A 249 0.89 -20.26 -38.32
C THR A 249 2.06 -19.52 -38.94
N SER A 250 2.28 -18.26 -38.54
CA SER A 250 3.38 -17.45 -39.06
C SER A 250 4.71 -17.70 -38.36
N GLY A 251 4.70 -18.27 -37.14
CA GLY A 251 5.88 -18.48 -36.31
C GLY A 251 6.52 -17.18 -35.83
N LYS A 252 5.69 -16.17 -35.54
CA LYS A 252 6.14 -14.84 -35.15
C LYS A 252 5.36 -14.35 -33.92
N ALA A 253 5.97 -13.45 -33.18
CA ALA A 253 5.24 -12.61 -32.24
C ALA A 253 4.47 -11.54 -33.03
N THR A 254 3.14 -11.51 -32.87
CA THR A 254 2.25 -10.58 -33.59
C THR A 254 1.81 -9.40 -32.73
N LYS A 255 1.98 -9.51 -31.40
CA LYS A 255 1.82 -8.42 -30.44
C LYS A 255 2.83 -8.56 -29.31
N THR A 256 3.48 -7.46 -28.96
CA THR A 256 4.45 -7.36 -27.86
C THR A 256 4.28 -6.02 -27.14
N GLU A 257 3.50 -6.00 -26.06
CA GLU A 257 3.30 -4.83 -25.20
C GLU A 257 4.11 -4.99 -23.91
N ASN A 258 4.90 -3.97 -23.54
CA ASN A 258 5.83 -4.01 -22.41
C ASN A 258 6.73 -5.26 -22.37
N ALA A 259 7.08 -5.80 -23.53
CA ALA A 259 8.00 -6.91 -23.67
C ALA A 259 8.71 -6.87 -25.03
N GLU A 260 9.87 -7.50 -25.10
CA GLU A 260 10.58 -7.80 -26.34
C GLU A 260 10.63 -9.31 -26.52
N VAL A 261 10.30 -9.79 -27.73
CA VAL A 261 10.24 -11.22 -28.03
C VAL A 261 11.21 -11.54 -29.17
N ASN A 262 12.09 -12.49 -28.92
CA ASN A 262 13.13 -12.91 -29.86
C ASN A 262 13.15 -14.43 -30.01
N SER A 263 13.85 -14.92 -31.04
CA SER A 263 14.15 -16.34 -31.24
C SER A 263 12.92 -17.27 -31.24
N VAL A 264 11.83 -16.86 -31.90
CA VAL A 264 10.63 -17.69 -32.04
C VAL A 264 10.91 -18.85 -33.00
N GLU A 265 10.88 -20.08 -32.51
CA GLU A 265 11.19 -21.29 -33.27
C GLU A 265 10.32 -22.49 -32.86
N LYS A 266 10.16 -23.46 -33.76
CA LYS A 266 9.44 -24.70 -33.44
C LYS A 266 10.30 -25.60 -32.57
N LYS A 267 9.71 -26.15 -31.51
CA LYS A 267 10.38 -27.07 -30.57
C LYS A 267 9.37 -28.03 -29.94
N ASP A 268 9.72 -29.32 -29.85
CA ASP A 268 8.98 -30.35 -29.10
C ASP A 268 7.45 -30.36 -29.35
N GLY A 269 7.06 -30.24 -30.63
CA GLY A 269 5.65 -30.22 -31.04
C GLY A 269 4.89 -28.93 -30.73
N GLY A 270 5.57 -27.90 -30.21
CA GLY A 270 5.07 -26.54 -30.02
C GLY A 270 6.11 -25.49 -30.38
N TRP A 271 6.40 -24.56 -29.47
CA TRP A 271 7.19 -23.36 -29.74
C TRP A 271 8.16 -23.02 -28.60
N GLN A 272 9.32 -22.48 -28.96
CA GLN A 272 10.27 -21.89 -28.05
C GLN A 272 10.49 -20.43 -28.45
N PHE A 273 10.62 -19.54 -27.47
CA PHE A 273 10.90 -18.13 -27.68
C PHE A 273 11.49 -17.50 -26.43
N LYS A 274 12.19 -16.39 -26.61
CA LYS A 274 12.74 -15.59 -25.51
C LYS A 274 11.90 -14.36 -25.31
N VAL A 275 11.60 -14.03 -24.05
CA VAL A 275 10.86 -12.83 -23.69
C VAL A 275 11.69 -12.03 -22.69
N LEU A 276 11.86 -10.74 -22.95
CA LEU A 276 12.33 -9.77 -21.99
C LEU A 276 11.17 -8.81 -21.67
N GLU A 277 10.53 -9.01 -20.53
CA GLU A 277 9.51 -8.09 -20.03
C GLU A 277 10.14 -6.75 -19.59
N LYS A 278 9.36 -5.66 -19.66
CA LYS A 278 9.77 -4.32 -19.20
C LYS A 278 9.26 -3.99 -17.80
N ALA A 279 8.50 -4.91 -17.21
CA ALA A 279 7.98 -4.85 -15.86
C ALA A 279 7.91 -6.26 -15.27
N LEU A 280 7.93 -6.34 -13.94
CA LEU A 280 7.64 -7.57 -13.19
C LEU A 280 6.18 -7.58 -12.72
N PRO A 281 5.61 -8.77 -12.44
CA PRO A 281 4.31 -8.88 -11.79
C PRO A 281 4.26 -8.13 -10.45
N PHE A 282 3.07 -7.69 -10.04
CA PHE A 282 2.82 -7.09 -8.73
C PHE A 282 2.77 -8.19 -7.66
N PRO A 283 3.76 -8.26 -6.74
CA PRO A 283 3.81 -9.34 -5.75
C PRO A 283 2.78 -9.11 -4.65
N VAL A 284 1.90 -10.08 -4.46
CA VAL A 284 0.93 -10.07 -3.36
C VAL A 284 1.45 -10.92 -2.19
N ASN A 285 1.48 -10.32 -0.99
CA ASN A 285 1.86 -11.04 0.22
C ASN A 285 0.94 -12.27 0.42
N PRO A 286 1.49 -13.47 0.70
CA PRO A 286 0.67 -14.67 0.94
C PRO A 286 -0.44 -14.49 1.98
N ALA A 287 -0.19 -13.70 3.03
CA ALA A 287 -1.17 -13.42 4.08
C ALA A 287 -2.29 -12.46 3.65
N ALA A 288 -2.22 -11.88 2.45
CA ALA A 288 -3.26 -11.03 1.86
C ALA A 288 -3.98 -11.68 0.67
N LYS A 289 -3.57 -12.88 0.22
CA LYS A 289 -4.10 -13.52 -0.99
C LYS A 289 -5.62 -13.73 -0.98
N SER A 290 -6.21 -13.97 0.20
CA SER A 290 -7.65 -14.23 0.33
C SER A 290 -8.51 -13.05 -0.14
N ILE A 291 -8.01 -11.81 -0.10
CA ILE A 291 -8.75 -10.64 -0.59
C ILE A 291 -8.82 -10.57 -2.13
N LEU A 292 -7.93 -11.27 -2.85
CA LEU A 292 -7.91 -11.26 -4.32
C LEU A 292 -9.14 -11.92 -4.94
N THR A 293 -9.82 -12.80 -4.19
CA THR A 293 -11.10 -13.40 -4.64
C THR A 293 -12.30 -12.48 -4.43
N GLN A 294 -12.11 -11.39 -3.66
CA GLN A 294 -13.17 -10.47 -3.24
C GLN A 294 -13.07 -9.10 -3.90
N LEU A 295 -11.87 -8.73 -4.38
CA LEU A 295 -11.58 -7.46 -5.04
C LEU A 295 -10.86 -7.71 -6.36
N PRO A 296 -11.11 -6.92 -7.42
CA PRO A 296 -10.52 -7.11 -8.74
C PRO A 296 -9.06 -6.63 -8.82
N ILE A 297 -8.25 -6.83 -7.78
CA ILE A 297 -6.87 -6.31 -7.68
C ILE A 297 -5.99 -6.87 -8.80
N GLU A 298 -6.13 -8.16 -9.10
CA GLU A 298 -5.37 -8.79 -10.20
C GLU A 298 -5.76 -8.19 -11.55
N GLN A 299 -7.06 -8.01 -11.80
CA GLN A 299 -7.56 -7.41 -13.04
C GLN A 299 -7.14 -5.94 -13.17
N ASP A 300 -7.19 -5.19 -12.07
CA ASP A 300 -6.94 -3.75 -12.04
C ASP A 300 -5.43 -3.43 -12.07
N LEU A 301 -4.55 -4.31 -11.60
CA LEU A 301 -3.13 -4.00 -11.37
C LEU A 301 -2.13 -5.05 -11.88
N ASN A 302 -2.56 -6.27 -12.24
CA ASN A 302 -1.62 -7.39 -12.40
C ASN A 302 -1.94 -8.33 -13.59
N ARG A 303 -1.79 -7.82 -14.82
CA ARG A 303 -2.04 -8.56 -16.06
C ARG A 303 -0.76 -8.82 -16.84
N GLU A 304 -0.25 -10.04 -16.80
CA GLU A 304 0.88 -10.55 -17.58
C GLU A 304 0.36 -11.61 -18.54
N ILE A 305 -0.01 -11.20 -19.75
CA ILE A 305 -0.82 -12.02 -20.65
C ILE A 305 0.06 -12.69 -21.69
N LEU A 306 0.02 -14.03 -21.73
CA LEU A 306 0.60 -14.81 -22.81
C LEU A 306 -0.52 -15.47 -23.63
N SER A 307 -0.52 -15.23 -24.94
CA SER A 307 -1.38 -15.92 -25.88
C SER A 307 -0.58 -16.64 -26.95
N VAL A 308 -1.01 -17.85 -27.31
CA VAL A 308 -0.48 -18.57 -28.48
C VAL A 308 -1.66 -19.00 -29.34
N VAL A 309 -1.82 -18.32 -30.48
CA VAL A 309 -2.96 -18.50 -31.38
C VAL A 309 -2.62 -19.47 -32.51
N ASN A 310 -3.66 -20.05 -33.12
CA ASN A 310 -3.55 -20.99 -34.24
C ASN A 310 -2.71 -22.25 -33.93
N LEU A 311 -2.61 -22.64 -32.65
CA LEU A 311 -2.05 -23.94 -32.28
C LEU A 311 -2.97 -25.07 -32.74
N ALA A 312 -2.36 -26.20 -33.11
CA ALA A 312 -3.10 -27.43 -33.31
C ALA A 312 -3.81 -27.83 -32.01
N ASP A 313 -5.02 -28.37 -32.12
CA ASP A 313 -5.80 -28.79 -30.97
C ASP A 313 -5.04 -29.78 -30.09
N GLY A 314 -5.07 -29.54 -28.79
CA GLY A 314 -4.37 -30.35 -27.80
C GLY A 314 -4.10 -29.63 -26.50
N LYS A 315 -3.38 -30.33 -25.62
CA LYS A 315 -2.81 -29.79 -24.39
C LYS A 315 -1.34 -29.48 -24.59
N TYR A 316 -0.89 -28.41 -23.98
CA TYR A 316 0.47 -27.94 -24.01
C TYR A 316 0.94 -27.64 -22.60
N GLU A 317 2.19 -27.97 -22.33
CA GLU A 317 2.87 -27.62 -21.08
C GLU A 317 3.76 -26.41 -21.35
N LEU A 318 3.60 -25.36 -20.55
CA LEU A 318 4.42 -24.18 -20.57
C LEU A 318 5.52 -24.31 -19.52
N LEU A 319 6.76 -24.15 -19.96
CA LEU A 319 7.94 -24.03 -19.11
C LEU A 319 8.57 -22.65 -19.32
N ILE A 320 9.05 -22.05 -18.24
CA ILE A 320 9.83 -20.81 -18.26
C ILE A 320 11.13 -21.09 -17.53
N ASP A 321 12.27 -20.92 -18.22
CA ASP A 321 13.61 -21.33 -17.77
C ASP A 321 13.66 -22.77 -17.25
N GLY A 322 12.97 -23.68 -17.95
CA GLY A 322 12.87 -25.10 -17.59
C GLY A 322 11.97 -25.40 -16.39
N THR A 323 11.38 -24.39 -15.72
CA THR A 323 10.40 -24.59 -14.66
C THR A 323 9.00 -24.70 -15.25
N VAL A 324 8.24 -25.74 -14.89
CA VAL A 324 6.84 -25.89 -15.32
C VAL A 324 5.99 -24.76 -14.73
N ALA A 325 5.47 -23.90 -15.60
CA ALA A 325 4.54 -22.84 -15.25
C ALA A 325 3.09 -23.33 -15.24
N GLY A 326 2.73 -24.27 -16.11
CA GLY A 326 1.39 -24.85 -16.12
C GLY A 326 1.09 -25.66 -17.38
N SER A 327 -0.10 -26.26 -17.40
CA SER A 327 -0.62 -27.02 -18.54
C SER A 327 -1.94 -26.43 -19.00
N TYR A 328 -2.04 -26.14 -20.29
CA TYR A 328 -3.14 -25.39 -20.90
C TYR A 328 -3.60 -26.05 -22.19
N SER A 329 -4.88 -25.92 -22.52
CA SER A 329 -5.39 -26.25 -23.85
C SER A 329 -4.99 -25.19 -24.87
N SER A 330 -4.96 -25.58 -26.16
CA SER A 330 -4.82 -24.62 -27.28
C SER A 330 -5.84 -23.48 -27.18
N GLY A 331 -7.07 -23.78 -26.75
CA GLY A 331 -8.13 -22.79 -26.58
C GLY A 331 -7.91 -21.80 -25.43
N GLU A 332 -7.34 -22.24 -24.31
CA GLU A 332 -6.95 -21.34 -23.20
C GLU A 332 -5.80 -20.43 -23.61
N LEU A 333 -4.79 -20.98 -24.29
CA LEU A 333 -3.67 -20.21 -24.83
C LEU A 333 -4.12 -19.22 -25.91
N ALA A 334 -5.09 -19.57 -26.76
CA ALA A 334 -5.62 -18.65 -27.75
C ALA A 334 -6.40 -17.48 -27.12
N LYS A 335 -7.05 -17.71 -25.97
CA LYS A 335 -7.75 -16.65 -25.20
C LYS A 335 -6.79 -15.74 -24.43
N GLY A 336 -5.61 -16.26 -24.10
CA GLY A 336 -4.62 -15.59 -23.26
C GLY A 336 -4.71 -16.04 -21.81
N ILE A 337 -3.57 -16.48 -21.27
CA ILE A 337 -3.41 -16.87 -19.87
C ILE A 337 -2.72 -15.73 -19.10
N ASN A 338 -3.15 -15.47 -17.86
CA ASN A 338 -2.47 -14.52 -16.99
C ASN A 338 -1.40 -15.24 -16.15
N LEU A 339 -0.14 -14.86 -16.32
CA LEU A 339 1.00 -15.41 -15.60
C LEU A 339 1.32 -14.65 -14.31
N ALA A 340 0.71 -13.49 -14.09
CA ALA A 340 1.16 -12.52 -13.08
C ALA A 340 1.01 -12.98 -11.62
N CYS A 341 0.17 -13.99 -11.36
CA CYS A 341 -0.02 -14.61 -10.04
C CYS A 341 0.53 -16.04 -9.98
N ASN A 342 1.23 -16.50 -11.02
CA ASN A 342 1.75 -17.85 -11.10
C ASN A 342 3.08 -17.96 -10.34
N GLU A 343 3.02 -18.56 -9.15
CA GLU A 343 4.17 -18.62 -8.23
C GLU A 343 5.33 -19.47 -8.72
N SER A 344 5.11 -20.27 -9.76
CA SER A 344 6.14 -21.09 -10.35
C SER A 344 7.08 -20.30 -11.26
N THR A 345 6.63 -19.16 -11.83
CA THR A 345 7.39 -18.44 -12.86
C THR A 345 8.62 -17.73 -12.28
N PRO A 346 9.77 -17.71 -12.98
CA PRO A 346 10.97 -17.02 -12.53
C PRO A 346 10.75 -15.52 -12.23
N GLN A 347 10.03 -14.81 -13.10
CA GLN A 347 9.74 -13.39 -12.94
C GLN A 347 8.84 -13.09 -11.74
N PHE A 348 7.90 -13.97 -11.40
CA PHE A 348 7.12 -13.82 -10.16
C PHE A 348 7.98 -14.05 -8.92
N LYS A 349 8.88 -15.04 -8.94
CA LYS A 349 9.85 -15.25 -7.84
C LYS A 349 10.78 -14.05 -7.68
N GLN A 350 11.20 -13.43 -8.77
CA GLN A 350 11.95 -12.18 -8.73
C GLN A 350 11.12 -11.05 -8.10
N ALA A 351 9.86 -10.87 -8.51
CA ALA A 351 8.95 -9.90 -7.91
C ALA A 351 8.76 -10.13 -6.40
N GLN A 352 8.61 -11.39 -5.96
CA GLN A 352 8.56 -11.73 -4.54
C GLN A 352 9.85 -11.38 -3.80
N ALA A 353 11.01 -11.61 -4.41
CA ALA A 353 12.30 -11.23 -3.83
C ALA A 353 12.42 -9.70 -3.68
N VAL A 354 11.92 -8.92 -4.65
CA VAL A 354 11.81 -7.46 -4.55
C VAL A 354 10.97 -7.06 -3.34
N ALA A 355 9.76 -7.62 -3.19
CA ALA A 355 8.88 -7.31 -2.07
C ALA A 355 9.47 -7.70 -0.70
N GLN A 356 10.13 -8.86 -0.61
CA GLN A 356 10.81 -9.29 0.61
C GLN A 356 11.94 -8.34 1.00
N LEU A 357 12.73 -7.89 0.03
CA LEU A 357 13.79 -6.92 0.27
C LEU A 357 13.23 -5.53 0.63
N ASN A 358 12.09 -5.14 0.05
CA ASN A 358 11.43 -3.89 0.39
C ASN A 358 10.82 -3.92 1.79
N GLU A 359 10.24 -5.04 2.23
CA GLU A 359 9.82 -5.20 3.64
C GLU A 359 11.02 -5.09 4.60
N LYS A 360 12.19 -5.61 4.22
CA LYS A 360 13.43 -5.43 4.99
C LYS A 360 13.86 -3.96 5.03
N ARG A 361 13.80 -3.24 3.90
CA ARG A 361 14.06 -1.79 3.81
C ARG A 361 13.09 -1.00 4.71
N ARG A 362 11.78 -1.23 4.56
CA ARG A 362 10.70 -0.58 5.32
C ARG A 362 10.79 -0.86 6.81
N SER A 363 11.02 -2.10 7.22
CA SER A 363 11.20 -2.45 8.64
C SER A 363 12.44 -1.78 9.25
N THR A 364 13.52 -1.64 8.47
CA THR A 364 14.72 -0.89 8.88
C THR A 364 14.43 0.60 9.00
N GLU A 365 13.73 1.21 8.03
CA GLU A 365 13.29 2.61 8.07
C GLU A 365 12.36 2.88 9.28
N THR A 366 11.51 1.92 9.64
CA THR A 366 10.60 2.06 10.79
C THR A 366 11.35 2.27 12.09
N LYS A 367 12.57 1.72 12.26
CA LYS A 367 13.40 2.01 13.43
C LYS A 367 13.73 3.50 13.55
N LEU A 368 13.98 4.16 12.41
CA LEU A 368 14.19 5.62 12.37
C LEU A 368 12.92 6.39 12.73
N ARG A 369 11.75 5.84 12.42
CA ARG A 369 10.45 6.42 12.83
C ARG A 369 10.17 6.21 14.30
N ASP A 370 10.52 5.06 14.87
CA ASP A 370 10.47 4.83 16.32
C ASP A 370 11.36 5.85 17.07
N TYR A 371 12.57 6.10 16.57
CA TYR A 371 13.46 7.12 17.14
C TYR A 371 12.86 8.52 17.04
N ALA A 372 12.35 8.89 15.85
CA ALA A 372 11.71 10.19 15.66
C ALA A 372 10.50 10.36 16.58
N ALA A 373 9.65 9.34 16.72
CA ALA A 373 8.46 9.37 17.55
C ALA A 373 8.78 9.59 19.04
N VAL A 374 9.78 8.88 19.59
CA VAL A 374 10.24 9.12 20.97
C VAL A 374 10.81 10.52 21.12
N ARG A 375 11.58 10.98 20.13
CA ARG A 375 12.13 12.34 20.12
C ARG A 375 11.04 13.41 20.11
N TRP A 376 9.96 13.23 19.33
CA TRP A 376 8.80 14.13 19.30
C TRP A 376 8.07 14.16 20.65
N PHE A 377 7.95 13.02 21.30
CA PHE A 377 7.44 12.93 22.66
C PHE A 377 8.33 13.72 23.63
N LEU A 378 9.64 13.47 23.61
CA LEU A 378 10.60 14.12 24.52
C LEU A 378 10.59 15.65 24.36
N ARG A 379 10.51 16.21 23.13
CA ARG A 379 10.48 17.67 22.88
C ARG A 379 9.39 18.42 23.65
N ARG A 380 8.33 17.74 24.09
CA ARG A 380 7.25 18.34 24.89
C ARG A 380 7.61 18.50 26.38
N HIS A 381 8.69 17.88 26.81
CA HIS A 381 9.06 17.76 28.23
C HIS A 381 10.52 18.14 28.51
N VAL A 382 11.42 17.87 27.58
CA VAL A 382 12.87 18.04 27.72
C VAL A 382 13.52 18.25 26.34
N ASN A 383 14.69 18.92 26.30
CA ASN A 383 15.48 18.99 25.07
C ASN A 383 16.01 17.58 24.72
N PRO A 384 15.58 16.94 23.61
CA PRO A 384 16.01 15.59 23.28
C PRO A 384 17.47 15.51 22.78
N ASP A 385 18.13 16.64 22.51
CA ASP A 385 19.55 16.70 22.17
C ASP A 385 20.46 16.77 23.40
N ASP A 386 19.89 16.99 24.58
CA ASP A 386 20.60 16.92 25.85
C ASP A 386 20.32 15.56 26.50
N MET A 387 21.17 14.56 26.20
CA MET A 387 21.01 13.21 26.73
C MET A 387 21.12 13.14 28.26
N ALA A 388 21.83 14.06 28.90
CA ALA A 388 21.87 14.13 30.35
C ALA A 388 20.51 14.58 30.91
N ALA A 389 19.91 15.61 30.31
CA ALA A 389 18.57 16.05 30.67
C ALA A 389 17.50 14.98 30.38
N VAL A 390 17.60 14.26 29.25
CA VAL A 390 16.71 13.14 28.92
C VAL A 390 16.81 12.04 29.98
N LYS A 391 18.02 11.69 30.43
CA LYS A 391 18.23 10.70 31.49
C LYS A 391 17.58 11.14 32.80
N ILE A 392 17.79 12.39 33.22
CA ILE A 392 17.18 12.95 34.43
C ILE A 392 15.65 12.91 34.32
N PHE A 393 15.09 13.35 33.20
CA PHE A 393 13.65 13.30 32.95
C PHE A 393 13.13 11.85 33.05
N ALA A 394 13.84 10.90 32.44
CA ALA A 394 13.45 9.50 32.44
C ALA A 394 13.46 8.85 33.83
N GLU A 395 14.39 9.28 34.70
CA GLU A 395 14.55 8.75 36.06
C GLU A 395 13.61 9.42 37.08
N THR A 396 13.26 10.69 36.86
CA THR A 396 12.60 11.51 37.90
C THR A 396 11.19 11.98 37.58
N LYS A 397 10.78 11.98 36.30
CA LYS A 397 9.51 12.58 35.84
C LYS A 397 8.59 11.65 35.06
N MET A 398 9.08 10.53 34.55
CA MET A 398 8.25 9.56 33.82
C MET A 398 7.59 8.57 34.76
N ASN A 399 6.31 8.30 34.53
CA ASN A 399 5.57 7.25 35.24
C ASN A 399 5.88 5.85 34.68
N LYS A 400 6.53 5.79 33.51
CA LYS A 400 6.93 4.58 32.76
C LYS A 400 5.76 3.68 32.37
N THR A 401 4.55 4.25 32.30
CA THR A 401 3.32 3.56 31.91
C THR A 401 2.79 4.04 30.55
N GLY A 402 3.22 5.23 30.10
CA GLY A 402 2.88 5.73 28.78
C GLY A 402 3.61 4.97 27.67
N TYR A 403 2.94 4.80 26.52
CA TYR A 403 3.51 4.11 25.35
C TYR A 403 4.91 4.60 24.97
N TYR A 404 5.10 5.93 24.92
CA TYR A 404 6.39 6.52 24.58
C TYR A 404 7.38 6.52 25.74
N GLU A 405 6.92 6.65 26.99
CA GLU A 405 7.79 6.54 28.17
C GLU A 405 8.50 5.17 28.21
N GLY A 406 7.76 4.09 27.89
CA GLY A 406 8.30 2.74 27.80
C GLY A 406 9.37 2.56 26.72
N LYS A 407 9.41 3.45 25.71
CA LYS A 407 10.40 3.41 24.62
C LYS A 407 11.65 4.26 24.87
N VAL A 408 11.64 5.15 25.87
CA VAL A 408 12.75 6.09 26.12
C VAL A 408 14.05 5.36 26.47
N ALA A 409 13.98 4.26 27.23
CA ALA A 409 15.17 3.49 27.59
C ALA A 409 15.90 2.91 26.37
N ASP A 410 15.15 2.34 25.42
CA ASP A 410 15.72 1.80 24.19
C ASP A 410 16.17 2.89 23.23
N TYR A 411 15.44 4.01 23.17
CA TYR A 411 15.86 5.20 22.45
C TYR A 411 17.25 5.69 22.89
N MET A 412 17.48 5.88 24.19
CA MET A 412 18.78 6.32 24.72
C MET A 412 19.93 5.37 24.36
N LYS A 413 19.67 4.06 24.30
CA LYS A 413 20.69 3.05 23.95
C LYS A 413 21.02 3.01 22.46
N SER A 414 20.07 3.40 21.60
CA SER A 414 20.15 3.15 20.15
C SER A 414 20.25 4.42 19.30
N TRP A 415 19.99 5.61 19.87
CA TRP A 415 20.03 6.87 19.15
C TRP A 415 21.35 7.18 18.45
N GLU A 416 22.48 6.86 19.09
CA GLU A 416 23.81 7.08 18.49
C GLU A 416 24.05 6.17 17.28
N LYS A 417 23.36 5.03 17.19
CA LYS A 417 23.45 4.08 16.07
C LYS A 417 22.56 4.46 14.88
N ARG A 418 21.82 5.58 14.95
CA ARG A 418 20.90 5.99 13.87
C ARG A 418 21.61 6.17 12.52
N GLY A 419 22.88 6.57 12.51
CA GLY A 419 23.69 6.70 11.30
C GLY A 419 23.87 5.36 10.58
N GLU A 420 24.13 4.28 11.33
CA GLU A 420 24.23 2.92 10.79
C GLU A 420 22.89 2.47 10.17
N VAL A 421 21.78 2.79 10.83
CA VAL A 421 20.43 2.45 10.33
C VAL A 421 20.13 3.22 9.04
N ILE A 422 20.51 4.50 8.93
CA ILE A 422 20.35 5.30 7.70
C ILE A 422 21.14 4.66 6.54
N GLU A 423 22.40 4.29 6.76
CA GLU A 423 23.22 3.67 5.71
C GLU A 423 22.69 2.28 5.33
N GLN A 424 22.15 1.53 6.29
CA GLN A 424 21.50 0.25 6.02
C GLN A 424 20.26 0.41 5.13
N VAL A 425 19.41 1.41 5.38
CA VAL A 425 18.25 1.71 4.52
C VAL A 425 18.72 2.03 3.09
N LYS A 426 19.73 2.88 2.96
CA LYS A 426 20.30 3.26 1.66
C LYS A 426 20.89 2.06 0.91
N THR A 427 21.61 1.18 1.60
CA THR A 427 22.16 -0.05 1.02
C THR A 427 21.05 -0.98 0.51
N LEU A 428 20.00 -1.18 1.31
CA LEU A 428 18.86 -2.00 0.92
C LEU A 428 18.12 -1.41 -0.29
N GLU A 429 18.03 -0.09 -0.38
CA GLU A 429 17.42 0.60 -1.51
C GLU A 429 18.22 0.45 -2.81
N GLN A 430 19.55 0.55 -2.75
CA GLN A 430 20.41 0.27 -3.89
C GLN A 430 20.28 -1.18 -4.37
N GLN A 431 20.21 -2.13 -3.44
CA GLN A 431 19.97 -3.54 -3.75
C GLN A 431 18.59 -3.75 -4.41
N LEU A 432 17.54 -3.04 -3.95
CA LEU A 432 16.22 -3.07 -4.57
C LEU A 432 16.23 -2.58 -6.01
N PHE A 433 16.91 -1.47 -6.30
CA PHE A 433 16.99 -0.92 -7.65
C PHE A 433 17.76 -1.82 -8.61
N ALA A 434 18.72 -2.60 -8.12
CA ALA A 434 19.37 -3.64 -8.91
C ALA A 434 18.45 -4.84 -9.14
N LEU A 435 17.79 -5.32 -8.08
CA LEU A 435 16.98 -6.55 -8.10
C LEU A 435 15.70 -6.43 -8.93
N ARG A 436 15.11 -5.24 -9.06
CA ARG A 436 13.83 -5.03 -9.74
C ARG A 436 13.88 -5.10 -11.26
N LYS A 437 15.07 -5.13 -11.87
CA LYS A 437 15.23 -5.11 -13.33
C LYS A 437 14.84 -6.47 -13.92
N PRO A 438 13.82 -6.55 -14.79
CA PRO A 438 13.50 -7.80 -15.49
C PRO A 438 14.70 -8.35 -16.25
N VAL A 439 14.74 -9.67 -16.42
CA VAL A 439 15.75 -10.38 -17.20
C VAL A 439 15.07 -11.18 -18.30
N GLU A 440 15.81 -11.53 -19.36
CA GLU A 440 15.27 -12.34 -20.45
C GLU A 440 15.05 -13.78 -19.96
N HIS A 441 13.85 -14.31 -20.23
CA HIS A 441 13.46 -15.67 -19.89
C HIS A 441 13.19 -16.50 -21.16
N LEU A 442 13.53 -17.79 -21.10
CA LEU A 442 13.24 -18.75 -22.16
C LEU A 442 11.89 -19.42 -21.90
N TYR A 443 10.95 -19.17 -22.80
CA TYR A 443 9.64 -19.81 -22.81
C TYR A 443 9.67 -21.02 -23.73
N LEU A 444 9.24 -22.17 -23.22
CA LEU A 444 9.03 -23.39 -23.99
C LEU A 444 7.59 -23.85 -23.82
N LEU A 445 6.84 -23.85 -24.90
CA LEU A 445 5.53 -24.45 -24.98
C LEU A 445 5.64 -25.77 -25.75
N ARG A 446 5.60 -26.90 -25.05
CA ARG A 446 5.68 -28.23 -25.67
C ARG A 446 4.33 -28.92 -25.67
N ARG A 447 4.08 -29.76 -26.67
CA ARG A 447 2.83 -30.54 -26.71
C ARG A 447 2.89 -31.62 -25.63
N ALA A 448 1.85 -31.72 -24.80
CA ALA A 448 1.75 -32.80 -23.82
C ALA A 448 1.56 -34.13 -24.59
N GLN A 449 2.25 -35.19 -24.14
CA GLN A 449 2.12 -36.53 -24.72
C GLN A 449 0.76 -37.16 -24.44
#